data_AF-A0A562I2H5-F1
#
_entry.id   AF-A0A562I2H5-F1
#
_cell.length_a   1.000
_cell.length_b   1.000
_cell.length_c   1.000
_cell.angle_alpha   90.00
_cell.angle_beta   90.00
_cell.angle_gamma   90.00
#
_symmetry.space_group_name_H-M   'P 1'
#
loop_
_entity.id
_entity.type
_entity.pdbx_description
1 polymer ?
#
loop_
_entity_poly.entity_id
_entity_poly.type
_entity_poly.pdbx_seq_one_letter_code
_entity_poly.pdbx_strand_id
1 'polypeptide(L)'
;MPSRQDQLHSYQFTVQRAVAALVMRETDPARSPFRRLAGAGLASVLVAAIALGGFALYGLFAGGGTKWRDPGAVIVEKESGARFVYRDGRLHPVLNYASALLIVGAERPQTVLVSRRSIEGVPRGLPLGIADAPDSLPERDRLSTAPWTVCSVASGEAGWAAPGRRC
;
A
#
# COMPACT_ATOMS: atom_id res chain seq x y z
N MET A 1 35.05 -2.65 -52.22
CA MET A 1 35.47 -2.67 -50.80
C MET A 1 34.34 -3.31 -49.99
N PRO A 2 34.62 -4.29 -49.12
CA PRO A 2 33.59 -4.88 -48.27
C PRO A 2 32.99 -3.83 -47.32
N SER A 3 31.70 -3.93 -47.05
CA SER A 3 30.99 -2.96 -46.20
C SER A 3 31.35 -3.17 -44.71
N ARG A 4 31.19 -2.14 -43.86
CA ARG A 4 31.39 -2.28 -42.40
C ARG A 4 30.47 -3.34 -41.79
N GLN A 5 29.28 -3.53 -42.36
CA GLN A 5 28.34 -4.56 -41.94
C GLN A 5 28.88 -5.96 -42.24
N ASP A 6 29.47 -6.19 -43.41
CA ASP A 6 30.10 -7.47 -43.76
C ASP A 6 31.29 -7.80 -42.85
N GLN A 7 32.07 -6.79 -42.44
CA GLN A 7 33.15 -6.97 -41.47
C GLN A 7 32.61 -7.38 -40.10
N LEU A 8 31.51 -6.78 -39.64
CA LEU A 8 30.87 -7.15 -38.37
C LEU A 8 30.29 -8.57 -38.42
N HIS A 9 29.63 -8.95 -39.52
CA HIS A 9 29.08 -10.30 -39.67
C HIS A 9 30.18 -11.37 -39.71
N SER A 10 31.28 -11.13 -40.44
CA SER A 10 32.41 -12.08 -40.51
C SER A 10 33.13 -12.22 -39.16
N TYR A 11 33.31 -11.11 -38.43
CA TYR A 11 33.84 -11.13 -37.06
C TYR A 11 32.93 -11.91 -36.11
N GLN A 12 31.62 -11.61 -36.09
CA GLN A 12 30.64 -12.30 -35.24
C GLN A 12 30.60 -13.81 -35.52
N PHE A 13 30.66 -14.20 -36.79
CA PHE A 13 30.69 -15.60 -37.20
C PHE A 13 31.95 -16.33 -36.67
N THR A 14 33.12 -15.69 -36.77
CA THR A 14 34.39 -16.24 -36.28
C THR A 14 34.37 -16.42 -34.76
N VAL A 15 33.87 -15.43 -34.04
CA VAL A 15 33.69 -15.49 -32.58
C VAL A 15 32.71 -16.59 -32.18
N GLN A 16 31.57 -16.71 -32.88
CA GLN A 16 30.57 -17.75 -32.60
C GLN A 16 31.15 -19.17 -32.77
N ARG A 17 31.97 -19.42 -33.80
CA ARG A 17 32.62 -20.72 -34.00
C ARG A 17 33.67 -21.02 -32.93
N ALA A 18 34.47 -20.04 -32.52
CA ALA A 18 35.45 -20.21 -31.44
C ALA A 18 34.77 -20.56 -30.10
N VAL A 19 33.66 -19.87 -29.78
CA VAL A 19 32.86 -20.15 -28.57
C VAL A 19 32.20 -21.52 -28.65
N ALA A 20 31.62 -21.88 -29.81
CA ALA A 20 31.01 -23.20 -30.00
C ALA A 20 32.04 -24.33 -29.86
N ALA A 21 33.26 -24.16 -30.38
CA ALA A 21 34.33 -25.14 -30.24
C ALA A 21 34.75 -25.36 -28.78
N LEU A 22 34.78 -24.30 -27.98
CA LEU A 22 35.15 -24.38 -26.56
C LEU A 22 34.02 -24.99 -25.71
N VAL A 23 32.76 -24.60 -25.95
CA VAL A 23 31.62 -25.02 -25.12
C VAL A 23 31.09 -26.39 -25.53
N MET A 24 30.98 -26.65 -26.84
CA MET A 24 30.33 -27.84 -27.39
C MET A 24 31.32 -28.87 -27.94
N ARG A 25 32.64 -28.55 -27.97
CA ARG A 25 33.70 -29.39 -28.57
C ARG A 25 33.51 -29.68 -30.07
N GLU A 26 32.69 -28.88 -30.75
CA GLU A 26 32.41 -28.97 -32.18
C GLU A 26 32.58 -27.61 -32.86
N THR A 27 33.26 -27.57 -34.01
CA THR A 27 33.59 -26.32 -34.73
C THR A 27 32.55 -25.92 -35.77
N ASP A 28 31.57 -26.79 -36.08
CA ASP A 28 30.52 -26.54 -37.08
C ASP A 28 29.20 -27.30 -36.79
N PRO A 29 28.43 -26.87 -35.79
CA PRO A 29 27.13 -27.48 -35.50
C PRO A 29 26.06 -27.07 -36.53
N ALA A 30 25.33 -28.05 -37.08
CA ALA A 30 24.28 -27.83 -38.10
C ALA A 30 23.15 -26.87 -37.67
N ARG A 31 22.98 -26.64 -36.36
CA ARG A 31 22.17 -25.56 -35.78
C ARG A 31 22.89 -25.03 -34.56
N SER A 32 22.99 -23.69 -34.44
CA SER A 32 23.54 -23.05 -33.23
C SER A 32 22.77 -23.51 -31.97
N PRO A 33 23.44 -24.14 -31.00
CA PRO A 33 22.79 -24.64 -29.78
C PRO A 33 22.23 -23.50 -28.92
N PHE A 34 22.88 -22.33 -28.97
CA PHE A 34 22.42 -21.12 -28.29
C PHE A 34 21.23 -20.45 -28.95
N ARG A 35 20.85 -20.80 -30.19
CA ARG A 35 19.72 -20.15 -30.88
C ARG A 35 18.40 -20.33 -30.14
N ARG A 36 18.19 -21.52 -29.54
CA ARG A 36 17.00 -21.80 -28.71
C ARG A 36 17.06 -21.04 -27.39
N LEU A 37 18.22 -21.02 -26.73
CA LEU A 37 18.39 -20.35 -25.45
C LEU A 37 18.29 -18.82 -25.58
N ALA A 38 18.93 -18.24 -26.60
CA ALA A 38 18.85 -16.82 -26.93
C ALA A 38 17.45 -16.40 -27.36
N GLY A 39 16.77 -17.23 -28.18
CA GLY A 39 15.38 -16.98 -28.56
C GLY A 39 14.42 -17.05 -27.37
N ALA A 40 14.56 -18.06 -26.52
CA ALA A 40 13.77 -18.20 -25.30
C ALA A 40 14.04 -17.06 -24.29
N GLY A 41 15.30 -16.63 -24.16
CA GLY A 41 15.70 -15.51 -23.31
C GLY A 41 15.14 -14.17 -23.81
N LEU A 42 15.18 -13.91 -25.12
CA LEU A 42 14.54 -12.72 -25.69
C LEU A 42 13.03 -12.74 -25.49
N ALA A 43 12.38 -13.89 -25.70
CA ALA A 43 10.95 -14.04 -25.49
C ALA A 43 10.56 -13.83 -24.03
N SER A 44 11.31 -14.39 -23.07
CA SER A 44 11.02 -14.21 -21.64
C SER A 44 11.21 -12.78 -21.18
N VAL A 45 12.25 -12.07 -21.66
CA VAL A 45 12.46 -10.65 -21.39
C VAL A 45 11.30 -9.82 -21.93
N LEU A 46 10.83 -10.09 -23.14
CA LEU A 46 9.71 -9.37 -23.74
C LEU A 46 8.41 -9.58 -22.93
N VAL A 47 8.12 -10.83 -22.54
CA VAL A 47 6.96 -11.14 -21.70
C VAL A 47 7.06 -10.46 -20.34
N ALA A 48 8.24 -10.48 -19.71
CA ALA A 48 8.46 -9.79 -18.44
C ALA A 48 8.25 -8.28 -18.56
N ALA A 49 8.73 -7.66 -19.63
CA ALA A 49 8.52 -6.23 -19.89
C ALA A 49 7.04 -5.89 -20.07
N ILE A 50 6.29 -6.71 -20.81
CA ILE A 50 4.84 -6.54 -21.00
C ILE A 50 4.10 -6.70 -19.66
N ALA A 51 4.45 -7.71 -18.86
CA ALA A 51 3.84 -7.93 -17.56
C ALA A 51 4.09 -6.74 -16.61
N LEU A 52 5.34 -6.27 -16.53
CA LEU A 52 5.71 -5.08 -15.75
C LEU A 52 4.95 -3.84 -16.20
N GLY A 53 4.85 -3.60 -17.51
CA GLY A 53 4.04 -2.52 -18.08
C GLY A 53 2.57 -2.63 -17.71
N GLY A 54 2.00 -3.84 -17.78
CA GLY A 54 0.63 -4.14 -17.39
C GLY A 54 0.36 -3.85 -15.91
N PHE A 55 1.24 -4.30 -15.01
CA PHE A 55 1.13 -4.02 -13.58
C PHE A 55 1.29 -2.53 -13.26
N ALA A 56 2.19 -1.82 -13.95
CA ALA A 56 2.36 -0.38 -13.78
C ALA A 56 1.09 0.40 -14.18
N LEU A 57 0.50 0.06 -15.33
CA LEU A 57 -0.76 0.64 -15.78
C LEU A 57 -1.90 0.30 -14.82
N TYR A 58 -2.01 -0.97 -14.41
CA TYR A 58 -3.04 -1.38 -13.46
C TYR A 58 -2.92 -0.62 -12.13
N GLY A 59 -1.71 -0.49 -11.57
CA GLY A 59 -1.47 0.25 -10.34
C GLY A 59 -1.86 1.73 -10.44
N LEU A 60 -1.66 2.34 -11.61
CA LEU A 60 -2.04 3.74 -11.86
C LEU A 60 -3.56 3.93 -11.81
N PHE A 61 -4.34 3.00 -12.36
CA PHE A 61 -5.81 3.11 -12.41
C PHE A 61 -6.51 2.52 -11.16
N ALA A 62 -5.94 1.50 -10.53
CA ALA A 62 -6.53 0.84 -9.36
C ALA A 62 -6.55 1.73 -8.10
N GLY A 63 -5.73 2.78 -8.05
CA GLY A 63 -5.67 3.71 -6.91
C GLY A 63 -6.88 4.65 -6.76
N GLY A 64 -7.84 4.65 -7.70
CA GLY A 64 -8.96 5.59 -7.76
C GLY A 64 -10.35 4.99 -7.52
N GLY A 65 -10.46 3.86 -6.81
CA GLY A 65 -11.76 3.23 -6.58
C GLY A 65 -12.75 4.14 -5.83
N THR A 66 -14.03 4.13 -6.22
CA THR A 66 -15.10 4.95 -5.62
C THR A 66 -15.57 4.49 -4.24
N LYS A 67 -14.95 3.44 -3.67
CA LYS A 67 -15.32 2.86 -2.37
C LYS A 67 -15.26 3.86 -1.22
N TRP A 68 -14.44 4.91 -1.34
CA TRP A 68 -14.35 5.98 -0.34
C TRP A 68 -15.58 6.90 -0.31
N ARG A 69 -16.46 6.85 -1.33
CA ARG A 69 -17.73 7.61 -1.36
C ARG A 69 -18.87 6.93 -0.61
N ASP A 70 -18.62 5.75 -0.04
CA ASP A 70 -19.61 5.07 0.78
C ASP A 70 -19.86 5.87 2.07
N PRO A 71 -21.12 6.18 2.43
CA PRO A 71 -21.44 6.84 3.70
C PRO A 71 -20.92 6.07 4.94
N GLY A 72 -20.68 4.76 4.81
CA GLY A 72 -20.11 3.89 5.84
C GLY A 72 -18.58 3.95 5.99
N ALA A 73 -17.88 4.75 5.17
CA ALA A 73 -16.42 4.75 5.11
C ALA A 73 -15.79 5.95 5.82
N VAL A 74 -14.76 5.67 6.63
CA VAL A 74 -13.82 6.69 7.13
C VAL A 74 -12.66 6.78 6.16
N ILE A 75 -12.42 7.99 5.65
CA ILE A 75 -11.43 8.22 4.61
C ILE A 75 -10.16 8.76 5.25
N VAL A 76 -9.03 8.12 5.00
CA VAL A 76 -7.72 8.59 5.50
C VAL A 76 -6.81 8.83 4.31
N GLU A 77 -6.32 10.07 4.18
CA GLU A 77 -5.35 10.45 3.17
C GLU A 77 -3.99 9.80 3.49
N LYS A 78 -3.44 9.04 2.55
CA LYS A 78 -2.18 8.31 2.72
C LYS A 78 -0.98 9.24 2.94
N GLU A 79 -0.99 10.40 2.29
CA GLU A 79 0.13 11.33 2.26
C GLU A 79 0.20 12.22 3.51
N SER A 80 -0.96 12.69 4.01
CA SER A 80 -1.03 13.66 5.11
C SER A 80 -1.54 13.06 6.42
N GLY A 81 -2.19 11.90 6.37
CA GLY A 81 -2.94 11.33 7.49
C GLY A 81 -4.24 12.08 7.82
N ALA A 82 -4.62 13.09 7.02
CA ALA A 82 -5.86 13.82 7.22
C ALA A 82 -7.07 12.89 7.07
N ARG A 83 -8.06 13.07 7.94
CA ARG A 83 -9.28 12.25 7.97
C ARG A 83 -10.44 13.01 7.38
N PHE A 84 -11.25 12.33 6.60
CA PHE A 84 -12.43 12.87 5.96
C PHE A 84 -13.62 11.92 6.09
N VAL A 85 -14.82 12.49 6.02
CA VAL A 85 -16.06 11.75 5.85
C VAL A 85 -16.79 12.33 4.63
N TYR A 86 -17.36 11.45 3.80
CA TYR A 86 -18.14 11.87 2.63
C TYR A 86 -19.63 11.92 3.00
N ARG A 87 -20.23 13.12 2.90
CA ARG A 87 -21.64 13.34 3.22
C ARG A 87 -22.21 14.45 2.35
N ASP A 88 -23.47 14.32 1.95
CA ASP A 88 -24.19 15.33 1.17
C ASP A 88 -23.44 15.77 -0.11
N GLY A 89 -22.73 14.83 -0.73
CA GLY A 89 -21.93 15.08 -1.94
C GLY A 89 -20.59 15.80 -1.70
N ARG A 90 -20.20 16.04 -0.45
CA ARG A 90 -19.01 16.81 -0.06
C ARG A 90 -18.08 16.01 0.86
N LEU A 91 -16.80 16.34 0.83
CA LEU A 91 -15.81 15.84 1.78
C LEU A 91 -15.69 16.80 2.97
N HIS A 92 -16.07 16.32 4.14
CA HIS A 92 -15.92 17.03 5.40
C HIS A 92 -14.62 16.61 6.08
N PRO A 93 -13.66 17.53 6.31
CA PRO A 93 -12.49 17.24 7.14
C PRO A 93 -12.93 16.92 8.56
N VAL A 94 -12.30 15.95 9.22
CA VAL A 94 -12.64 15.57 10.59
C VAL A 94 -11.45 15.75 11.52
N LEU A 95 -11.70 16.33 12.70
CA LEU A 95 -10.65 16.66 13.68
C LEU A 95 -9.93 15.42 14.22
N ASN A 96 -10.65 14.32 14.44
CA ASN A 96 -10.09 13.08 15.00
C ASN A 96 -10.80 11.83 14.48
N TYR A 97 -10.12 10.70 14.62
CA TYR A 97 -10.60 9.39 14.16
C TYR A 97 -11.86 8.95 14.90
N ALA A 98 -11.94 9.16 16.22
CA ALA A 98 -13.14 8.83 17.00
C ALA A 98 -14.38 9.58 16.51
N SER A 99 -14.27 10.88 16.23
CA SER A 99 -15.37 11.66 15.65
C SER A 99 -15.76 11.14 14.28
N ALA A 100 -14.80 10.74 13.44
CA ALA A 100 -15.12 10.20 12.12
C ALA A 100 -15.96 8.91 12.23
N LEU A 101 -15.61 8.01 13.15
CA LEU A 101 -16.38 6.80 13.42
C LEU A 101 -17.78 7.11 13.95
N LEU A 102 -17.90 8.07 14.86
CA LEU A 102 -19.19 8.50 15.41
C LEU A 102 -20.10 9.13 14.35
N ILE A 103 -19.54 9.94 13.45
CA ILE A 103 -20.30 10.59 12.35
C ILE A 103 -20.80 9.55 11.34
N VAL A 104 -19.95 8.57 11.00
CA VAL A 104 -20.31 7.46 10.11
C VAL A 104 -21.39 6.58 10.74
N GLY A 105 -21.31 6.32 12.05
CA GLY A 105 -22.36 5.62 12.81
C GLY A 105 -22.62 4.18 12.37
N ALA A 106 -21.74 3.60 11.55
CA ALA A 106 -21.86 2.23 11.07
C ALA A 106 -21.45 1.23 12.17
N GLU A 107 -22.11 0.08 12.22
CA GLU A 107 -21.78 -0.99 13.17
C GLU A 107 -20.37 -1.57 12.95
N ARG A 108 -19.93 -1.56 11.69
CA ARG A 108 -18.58 -1.96 11.24
C ARG A 108 -18.03 -0.90 10.27
N PRO A 109 -17.50 0.22 10.80
CA PRO A 109 -16.96 1.27 9.96
C PRO A 109 -15.72 0.76 9.22
N GLN A 110 -15.65 1.05 7.92
CA GLN A 110 -14.54 0.66 7.06
C GLN A 110 -13.57 1.85 6.92
N THR A 111 -12.31 1.65 7.27
CA THR A 111 -11.29 2.68 7.07
C THR A 111 -10.63 2.48 5.71
N VAL A 112 -10.81 3.45 4.82
CA VAL A 112 -10.30 3.41 3.45
C VAL A 112 -9.14 4.39 3.31
N LEU A 113 -7.99 3.86 2.95
CA LEU A 113 -6.80 4.64 2.64
C LEU A 113 -6.86 5.13 1.20
N VAL A 114 -6.91 6.44 1.02
CA VAL A 114 -7.01 7.08 -0.30
C VAL A 114 -5.80 7.96 -0.56
N SER A 115 -5.37 8.07 -1.82
CA SER A 115 -4.35 9.05 -2.20
C SER A 115 -4.99 10.43 -2.34
N ARG A 116 -4.22 11.49 -2.10
CA ARG A 116 -4.67 12.89 -2.29
C ARG A 116 -5.32 13.13 -3.65
N ARG A 117 -4.76 12.54 -4.71
CA ARG A 117 -5.26 12.67 -6.10
C ARG A 117 -6.65 12.06 -6.30
N SER A 118 -6.99 11.01 -5.55
CA SER A 118 -8.28 10.32 -5.71
C SER A 118 -9.48 11.09 -5.16
N ILE A 119 -9.23 12.03 -4.24
CA ILE A 119 -10.22 12.92 -3.63
C ILE A 119 -10.09 14.37 -4.14
N GLU A 120 -9.22 14.58 -5.12
CA GLU A 120 -9.01 15.87 -5.76
C GLU A 120 -10.24 16.24 -6.63
N GLY A 121 -10.66 17.51 -6.59
CA GLY A 121 -11.83 17.99 -7.32
C GLY A 121 -13.19 17.73 -6.63
N VAL A 122 -13.21 17.05 -5.48
CA VAL A 122 -14.45 16.84 -4.71
C VAL A 122 -14.71 18.07 -3.82
N PRO A 123 -15.93 18.66 -3.83
CA PRO A 123 -16.23 19.81 -3.01
C PRO A 123 -15.97 19.54 -1.53
N ARG A 124 -15.29 20.47 -0.84
CA ARG A 124 -15.04 20.36 0.60
C ARG A 124 -16.13 21.05 1.40
N GLY A 125 -16.55 20.41 2.49
CA GLY A 125 -17.48 20.93 3.48
C GLY A 125 -16.76 21.57 4.67
N LEU A 126 -17.55 22.02 5.65
CA LEU A 126 -17.04 22.51 6.92
C LEU A 126 -16.36 21.37 7.71
N PRO A 127 -15.32 21.68 8.52
CA PRO A 127 -14.71 20.70 9.39
C PRO A 127 -15.71 20.24 10.45
N LEU A 128 -15.71 18.93 10.74
CA LEU A 128 -16.57 18.30 11.73
C LEU A 128 -15.73 17.63 12.84
N GLY A 129 -16.34 17.42 13.99
CA GLY A 129 -15.77 16.63 15.07
C GLY A 129 -15.85 17.29 16.44
N ILE A 130 -15.48 16.50 17.46
CA ILE A 130 -15.44 16.90 18.86
C ILE A 130 -13.99 17.26 19.20
N ALA A 131 -13.76 18.43 19.79
CA ALA A 131 -12.42 18.82 20.24
C ALA A 131 -11.89 17.82 21.28
N ASP A 132 -10.57 17.58 21.27
CA ASP A 132 -9.84 16.73 22.22
C ASP A 132 -10.26 15.24 22.28
N ALA A 133 -11.11 14.77 21.37
CA ALA A 133 -11.40 13.35 21.27
C ALA A 133 -10.18 12.57 20.72
N PRO A 134 -9.97 11.33 21.19
CA PRO A 134 -8.76 10.57 20.90
C PRO A 134 -8.71 10.11 19.43
N ASP A 135 -7.50 10.07 18.89
CA ASP A 135 -7.22 9.49 17.58
C ASP A 135 -6.90 7.99 17.63
N SER A 136 -6.31 7.55 18.74
CA SER A 136 -5.97 6.14 18.94
C SER A 136 -7.10 5.48 19.72
N LEU A 137 -7.76 4.52 19.08
CA LEU A 137 -8.75 3.66 19.73
C LEU A 137 -8.19 2.25 19.82
N PRO A 138 -8.38 1.56 20.96
CA PRO A 138 -8.00 0.17 21.07
C PRO A 138 -8.85 -0.69 20.13
N GLU A 139 -8.27 -1.81 19.70
CA GLU A 139 -9.04 -2.86 19.05
C GLU A 139 -10.04 -3.48 20.04
N ARG A 140 -11.10 -4.12 19.50
CA ARG A 140 -12.23 -4.61 20.31
C ARG A 140 -11.80 -5.65 21.36
N ASP A 141 -10.76 -6.42 21.07
CA ASP A 141 -10.17 -7.44 21.94
C ASP A 141 -9.36 -6.86 23.11
N ARG A 142 -8.94 -5.59 23.01
CA ARG A 142 -8.19 -4.87 24.05
C ARG A 142 -9.06 -4.01 24.95
N LEU A 143 -10.39 -4.08 24.82
CA LEU A 143 -11.30 -3.41 25.72
C LEU A 143 -11.31 -4.13 27.08
N SER A 144 -11.05 -3.39 28.15
CA SER A 144 -11.14 -3.92 29.51
C SER A 144 -12.60 -4.24 29.83
N THR A 145 -12.88 -5.51 30.10
CA THR A 145 -14.17 -5.99 30.62
C THR A 145 -14.14 -6.21 32.13
N ALA A 146 -13.03 -5.87 32.77
CA ALA A 146 -12.88 -6.03 34.21
C ALA A 146 -13.84 -5.09 34.97
N PRO A 147 -14.38 -5.54 36.12
CA PRO A 147 -15.16 -4.66 36.99
C PRO A 147 -14.27 -3.50 37.46
N TRP A 148 -14.81 -2.28 37.44
CA TRP A 148 -14.14 -1.10 37.95
C TRP A 148 -14.67 -0.77 39.34
N THR A 149 -13.78 -0.35 40.24
CA THR A 149 -14.11 0.11 41.59
C THR A 149 -13.56 1.52 41.76
N VAL A 150 -14.35 2.44 42.32
CA VAL A 150 -13.88 3.78 42.70
C VAL A 150 -13.66 3.81 44.21
N CYS A 151 -12.49 4.28 44.60
CA CYS A 151 -12.10 4.45 45.99
C CYS A 151 -12.09 5.94 46.34
N SER A 152 -12.79 6.33 47.41
CA SER A 152 -12.64 7.66 48.00
C SER A 152 -11.88 7.55 49.32
N VAL A 153 -10.86 8.40 49.49
CA VAL A 153 -10.15 8.55 50.76
C VAL A 153 -10.55 9.87 51.41
N ALA A 154 -10.84 9.86 52.71
CA ALA A 154 -11.16 11.09 53.44
C ALA A 154 -9.88 11.92 53.62
N SER A 155 -9.91 13.19 53.21
CA SER A 155 -8.82 14.15 53.39
C SER A 155 -8.76 14.65 54.83
N GLY A 156 -8.33 13.79 55.75
CA GLY A 156 -8.34 14.13 57.16
C GLY A 156 -7.95 12.98 58.07
N GLU A 157 -6.79 12.38 57.81
CA GLU A 157 -5.94 11.73 58.82
C GLU A 157 -4.69 11.22 58.10
N ALA A 158 -3.59 11.99 58.19
CA ALA A 158 -2.24 11.46 57.94
C ALA A 158 -1.86 10.55 59.12
N GLY A 159 -2.62 9.47 59.30
CA GLY A 159 -2.41 8.43 60.28
C GLY A 159 -2.29 7.11 59.55
N TRP A 160 -1.05 6.64 59.40
CA TRP A 160 -0.62 5.29 58.99
C TRP A 160 -1.76 4.34 58.53
N ALA A 161 -1.97 4.23 57.22
CA ALA A 161 -2.90 3.26 56.69
C ALA A 161 -2.35 1.84 56.91
N ALA A 162 -3.07 1.02 57.68
CA ALA A 162 -2.78 -0.41 57.84
C ALA A 162 -2.81 -1.12 56.47
N PRO A 163 -1.83 -1.99 56.14
CA PRO A 163 -1.81 -2.74 54.90
C PRO A 163 -2.94 -3.78 54.92
N GLY A 164 -3.97 -3.58 54.09
CA GLY A 164 -5.06 -4.56 53.95
C GLY A 164 -6.45 -4.00 53.72
N ARG A 165 -6.66 -2.67 53.83
CA ARG A 165 -7.92 -2.07 53.39
C ARG A 165 -7.94 -2.00 51.86
N ARG A 166 -8.42 -3.09 51.25
CA ARG A 166 -8.97 -3.00 49.90
C ARG A 166 -10.14 -2.01 49.96
N CYS A 167 -10.28 -1.22 48.91
CA CYS A 167 -11.63 -0.88 48.49
C CYS A 167 -12.34 -2.22 48.20
#